data_AF-A0A939XRY7-F1
#
_entry.id   AF-A0A939XRY7-F1
#
_cell.length_a   1.000
_cell.length_b   1.000
_cell.length_c   1.000
_cell.angle_alpha   90.00
_cell.angle_beta   90.00
_cell.angle_gamma   90.00
#
_symmetry.space_group_name_H-M   'P 1'
#
loop_
_entity.id
_entity.type
_entity.pdbx_description
1 polymer ?
#
loop_
_entity_poly.entity_id
_entity_poly.type
_entity_poly.pdbx_seq_one_letter_code
_entity_poly.pdbx_strand_id
1 'polypeptide(L)'
;MKALIIILCAGLALMFAASCGQKKEAKEAPKVLVLYDSQTSNTKTVAQEIATRLNADIEEIVPVEPYDGDFQATIERCMKEREEGIKPEVKPLASDLAKYDVIFIGYPVWFGTFAPPVGAFLDKTDLSGKKIVPFCT
;
A
#
# COMPACT_ATOMS: atom_id res chain seq x y z
N MET A 1 -62.74 38.06 -8.58
CA MET A 1 -62.23 38.72 -7.36
C MET A 1 -60.75 38.42 -7.23
N LYS A 2 -59.92 39.48 -7.14
CA LYS A 2 -58.46 39.53 -6.86
C LYS A 2 -57.56 38.99 -7.99
N ALA A 3 -56.54 39.65 -8.55
CA ALA A 3 -56.00 41.02 -8.60
C ALA A 3 -54.91 40.93 -9.72
N LEU A 4 -54.92 41.72 -10.79
CA LEU A 4 -54.25 43.02 -11.03
C LEU A 4 -52.72 43.09 -10.78
N ILE A 5 -52.05 43.91 -11.61
CA ILE A 5 -50.61 44.29 -11.74
C ILE A 5 -49.87 43.41 -12.78
N ILE A 6 -49.76 43.70 -14.08
CA ILE A 6 -49.32 44.86 -14.91
C ILE A 6 -47.88 45.36 -14.62
N ILE A 7 -47.13 45.59 -15.71
CA ILE A 7 -45.98 46.51 -15.91
C ILE A 7 -44.61 45.84 -15.72
N LEU A 8 -43.96 45.33 -16.79
CA LEU A 8 -43.13 46.05 -17.78
C LEU A 8 -41.95 46.78 -17.12
N CYS A 9 -40.72 46.31 -17.33
CA CYS A 9 -39.55 47.18 -17.52
C CYS A 9 -38.32 46.33 -17.86
N ALA A 10 -37.90 46.44 -19.12
CA ALA A 10 -36.53 46.18 -19.51
C ALA A 10 -35.59 47.08 -18.68
N GLY A 11 -34.56 46.50 -18.09
CA GLY A 11 -33.47 47.26 -17.47
C GLY A 11 -33.07 46.74 -16.10
N LEU A 12 -32.22 45.71 -16.06
CA LEU A 12 -31.04 45.73 -15.20
C LEU A 12 -30.04 44.66 -15.68
N ALA A 13 -29.10 45.09 -16.52
CA ALA A 13 -27.78 44.49 -16.50
C ALA A 13 -27.14 44.75 -15.13
N LEU A 14 -26.25 43.84 -14.69
CA LEU A 14 -25.59 43.73 -13.38
C LEU A 14 -26.40 42.97 -12.32
N MET A 15 -26.09 41.68 -12.18
CA MET A 15 -25.50 41.08 -10.97
C MET A 15 -25.57 39.55 -11.10
N PHE A 16 -24.44 38.92 -11.44
CA PHE A 16 -24.04 37.61 -10.90
C PHE A 16 -22.51 37.49 -11.09
N ALA A 17 -21.77 38.45 -10.52
CA ALA A 17 -20.38 38.24 -10.18
C ALA A 17 -20.33 37.42 -8.90
N ALA A 18 -20.47 36.10 -9.04
CA ALA A 18 -20.01 35.12 -8.08
C ALA A 18 -20.11 33.74 -8.74
N SER A 19 -19.27 33.50 -9.75
CA SER A 19 -18.72 32.16 -9.90
C SER A 19 -17.91 31.90 -8.64
N CYS A 20 -18.61 31.48 -7.58
CA CYS A 20 -18.04 31.02 -6.34
C CYS A 20 -17.00 29.97 -6.74
N GLY A 21 -15.72 30.30 -6.49
CA GLY A 21 -14.61 29.43 -6.85
C GLY A 21 -14.89 28.03 -6.32
N GLN A 22 -14.81 27.03 -7.20
CA GLN A 22 -14.75 25.65 -6.75
C GLN A 22 -13.50 25.52 -5.88
N LYS A 23 -13.67 25.48 -4.56
CA LYS A 23 -12.65 24.98 -3.66
C LYS A 23 -12.39 23.54 -4.09
N LYS A 24 -11.32 23.30 -4.86
CA LYS A 24 -10.72 21.98 -4.93
C LYS A 24 -10.24 21.68 -3.53
N GLU A 25 -10.97 20.82 -2.82
CA GLU A 25 -10.41 20.17 -1.63
C GLU A 25 -9.11 19.51 -2.08
N ALA A 26 -8.00 19.97 -1.50
CA ALA A 26 -6.72 19.33 -1.74
C ALA A 26 -6.83 17.92 -1.14
N LYS A 27 -6.81 16.90 -2.00
CA LYS A 27 -6.71 15.51 -1.55
C LYS A 27 -5.45 15.41 -0.69
N GLU A 28 -5.61 14.92 0.55
CA GLU A 28 -4.49 14.67 1.46
C GLU A 28 -3.44 13.79 0.74
N ALA A 29 -2.16 14.04 1.02
CA ALA A 29 -1.09 13.26 0.41
C ALA A 29 -1.28 11.77 0.74
N PRO A 30 -1.09 10.85 -0.23
CA PRO A 30 -1.35 9.44 0.01
C PRO A 30 -0.44 8.91 1.10
N LYS A 31 -1.01 8.13 2.05
CA LYS A 31 -0.23 7.50 3.10
C LYS A 31 0.41 6.22 2.58
N VAL A 32 1.72 6.09 2.81
CA VAL A 32 2.55 5.00 2.27
C VAL A 32 3.04 4.08 3.40
N LEU A 33 2.96 2.78 3.17
CA LEU A 33 3.59 1.74 3.98
C LEU A 33 4.58 0.94 3.11
N VAL A 34 5.77 0.69 3.64
CA VAL A 34 6.76 -0.22 3.04
C VAL A 34 6.79 -1.51 3.84
N LEU A 35 6.21 -2.57 3.27
CA LEU A 35 6.33 -3.92 3.79
C LEU A 35 7.51 -4.63 3.13
N TYR A 36 8.25 -5.44 3.88
CA TYR A 36 9.35 -6.22 3.31
C TYR A 36 9.63 -7.51 4.07
N ASP A 37 10.10 -8.55 3.38
CA ASP A 37 10.81 -9.70 3.97
C ASP A 37 12.31 -9.56 3.65
N SER A 38 13.21 -9.95 4.56
CA SER A 38 14.64 -9.96 4.25
C SER A 38 15.41 -11.00 5.05
N GLN A 39 16.11 -11.88 4.33
CA GLN A 39 16.98 -12.85 4.98
C GLN A 39 18.36 -12.29 5.35
N THR A 40 19.05 -11.66 4.40
CA THR A 40 20.44 -11.18 4.57
C THR A 40 20.55 -9.66 4.56
N SER A 41 19.45 -8.96 4.90
CA SER A 41 19.35 -7.49 4.99
C SER A 41 19.45 -6.69 3.68
N ASN A 42 19.62 -7.32 2.52
CA ASN A 42 19.64 -6.60 1.24
C ASN A 42 18.30 -5.89 0.97
N THR A 43 17.20 -6.65 1.03
CA THR A 43 15.84 -6.12 0.85
C THR A 43 15.49 -5.09 1.91
N LYS A 44 15.91 -5.33 3.17
CA LYS A 44 15.76 -4.38 4.28
C LYS A 44 16.41 -3.03 3.97
N THR A 45 17.62 -3.05 3.42
CA THR A 45 18.36 -1.83 3.07
C THR A 45 17.59 -1.02 2.02
N VAL A 46 17.07 -1.68 0.98
CA VAL A 46 16.25 -1.01 -0.05
C VAL A 46 14.94 -0.49 0.53
N ALA A 47 14.27 -1.28 1.39
CA ALA A 47 13.03 -0.89 2.06
C ALA A 47 13.20 0.37 2.91
N GLN A 48 14.29 0.43 3.69
CA GLN A 48 14.65 1.60 4.52
C GLN A 48 14.90 2.84 3.67
N GLU A 49 15.57 2.68 2.53
CA GLU A 49 15.83 3.79 1.60
C GLU A 49 14.53 4.33 0.98
N ILE A 50 13.63 3.43 0.55
CA ILE A 50 12.30 3.82 0.04
C ILE A 50 11.51 4.56 1.13
N ALA A 51 11.47 3.99 2.34
CA ALA A 51 10.75 4.58 3.46
C ALA A 51 11.27 5.98 3.80
N THR A 52 12.59 6.15 3.83
CA THR A 52 13.25 7.44 4.09
C THR A 52 12.91 8.47 3.01
N ARG A 53 13.01 8.12 1.73
CA ARG A 53 12.75 9.05 0.61
C ARG A 53 11.29 9.49 0.52
N LEU A 54 10.37 8.62 0.92
CA LEU A 54 8.93 8.88 0.87
C LEU A 54 8.35 9.39 2.19
N ASN A 55 9.17 9.47 3.26
CA ASN A 55 8.70 9.69 4.62
C ASN A 55 7.53 8.74 4.98
N ALA A 56 7.73 7.46 4.67
CA ALA A 56 6.72 6.40 4.80
C ALA A 56 6.95 5.56 6.07
N ASP A 57 5.87 4.93 6.54
CA ASP A 57 5.98 3.90 7.56
C ASP A 57 6.65 2.65 6.95
N ILE A 58 7.36 1.86 7.77
CA ILE A 58 8.04 0.64 7.34
C ILE A 58 7.83 -0.47 8.35
N GLU A 59 7.56 -1.69 7.86
CA GLU A 59 7.34 -2.86 8.69
C GLU A 59 7.84 -4.13 8.00
N GLU A 60 8.38 -5.07 8.78
CA GLU A 60 8.91 -6.33 8.27
C GLU A 60 7.84 -7.43 8.33
N ILE A 61 7.70 -8.19 7.24
CA ILE A 61 6.91 -9.42 7.18
C ILE A 61 7.78 -10.53 7.77
N VAL A 62 7.48 -10.93 9.00
CA VAL A 62 8.32 -11.88 9.76
C VAL A 62 7.61 -13.23 9.84
N PRO A 63 8.23 -14.35 9.40
CA PRO A 63 7.68 -15.67 9.63
C PRO A 63 7.62 -15.99 11.14
N VAL A 64 6.62 -16.77 11.56
CA VAL A 64 6.51 -17.25 12.94
C VAL A 64 7.71 -18.12 13.27
N GLU A 65 8.03 -19.06 12.38
CA GLU A 65 9.22 -19.92 12.44
C GLU A 65 10.33 -19.33 11.55
N PRO A 66 11.39 -18.72 12.13
CA PRO A 66 12.47 -18.09 11.39
C PRO A 66 13.20 -19.07 10.45
N TYR A 67 13.74 -18.56 9.34
CA TYR A 67 14.61 -19.34 8.45
C TYR A 67 16.01 -19.39 9.06
N ASP A 68 16.17 -20.26 10.05
CA ASP A 68 17.44 -20.48 10.75
C ASP A 68 18.43 -21.28 9.91
N GLY A 69 19.72 -21.13 10.22
CA GLY A 69 20.82 -21.82 9.55
C GLY A 69 21.53 -20.97 8.52
N ASP A 70 22.28 -21.62 7.64
CA ASP A 70 23.00 -20.97 6.57
C ASP A 70 22.14 -20.86 5.29
N PHE A 71 22.75 -20.32 4.24
CA PHE A 71 22.09 -20.17 2.95
C PHE A 71 21.62 -21.51 2.36
N GLN A 72 22.36 -22.60 2.59
CA GLN A 72 22.02 -23.92 2.10
C GLN A 72 20.79 -24.49 2.82
N ALA A 73 20.74 -24.36 4.16
CA ALA A 73 19.56 -24.74 4.95
C ALA A 73 18.31 -23.97 4.51
N THR A 74 18.47 -22.70 4.14
CA THR A 74 17.38 -21.89 3.59
C THR A 74 16.90 -22.39 2.25
N ILE A 75 17.83 -22.67 1.31
CA ILE A 75 17.50 -23.25 0.01
C ILE A 75 16.66 -24.51 0.19
N GLU A 76 17.12 -25.42 1.05
CA GLU A 76 16.47 -26.70 1.30
C GLU A 76 15.05 -26.53 1.85
N ARG A 77 14.89 -25.63 2.83
CA ARG A 77 13.56 -25.31 3.38
C ARG A 77 12.65 -24.69 2.32
N CYS A 78 13.11 -23.67 1.60
CA CYS A 78 12.32 -23.00 0.57
C CYS A 78 11.93 -23.97 -0.58
N MET A 79 12.82 -24.90 -0.96
CA MET A 79 12.50 -25.93 -1.94
C MET A 79 11.40 -26.86 -1.44
N LYS A 80 11.56 -27.38 -0.21
CA LYS A 80 10.55 -28.27 0.39
C LYS A 80 9.20 -27.58 0.51
N GLU A 81 9.17 -26.35 1.01
CA GLU A 81 7.93 -25.58 1.14
C GLU A 81 7.25 -25.39 -0.22
N ARG A 82 8.03 -25.10 -1.27
CA ARG A 82 7.50 -24.96 -2.63
C ARG A 82 6.95 -26.29 -3.17
N GLU A 83 7.69 -27.37 -3.05
CA GLU A 83 7.31 -28.70 -3.59
C GLU A 83 6.06 -29.26 -2.89
N GLU A 84 5.95 -29.03 -1.59
CA GLU A 84 4.82 -29.49 -0.76
C GLU A 84 3.65 -28.48 -0.72
N GLY A 85 3.81 -27.30 -1.34
CA GLY A 85 2.82 -26.23 -1.32
C GLY A 85 2.58 -25.62 0.08
N ILE A 86 3.57 -25.74 0.97
CA ILE A 86 3.54 -25.18 2.32
C ILE A 86 3.75 -23.68 2.25
N LYS A 87 2.94 -22.95 3.00
CA LYS A 87 3.05 -21.50 3.18
C LYS A 87 3.39 -21.24 4.64
N PRO A 88 4.56 -20.68 4.96
CA PRO A 88 4.95 -20.43 6.34
C PRO A 88 3.95 -19.48 7.00
N GLU A 89 3.65 -19.69 8.28
CA GLU A 89 2.87 -18.69 9.02
C GLU A 89 3.70 -17.42 9.21
N VAL A 90 3.05 -16.26 9.08
CA VAL A 90 3.66 -14.95 9.33
C VAL A 90 3.03 -14.30 10.54
N LYS A 91 3.83 -13.54 11.28
CA LYS A 91 3.35 -12.74 12.41
C LYS A 91 2.38 -11.68 11.90
N PRO A 92 1.35 -11.33 12.70
CA PRO A 92 0.44 -10.25 12.33
C PRO A 92 1.21 -8.92 12.24
N LEU A 93 0.80 -8.07 11.31
CA LEU A 93 1.31 -6.70 11.24
C LEU A 93 0.82 -5.90 12.46
N ALA A 94 1.70 -5.05 12.98
CA ALA A 94 1.36 -3.99 13.91
C ALA A 94 0.65 -2.82 13.20
N SER A 95 0.93 -2.61 11.91
CA SER A 95 0.29 -1.56 11.12
C SER A 95 -1.16 -1.91 10.76
N ASP A 96 -2.05 -0.94 10.93
CA ASP A 96 -3.41 -1.02 10.41
C ASP A 96 -3.43 -0.66 8.91
N LEU A 97 -3.52 -1.68 8.06
CA LEU A 97 -3.48 -1.53 6.62
C LEU A 97 -4.57 -0.61 6.06
N ALA A 98 -5.71 -0.45 6.75
CA ALA A 98 -6.80 0.42 6.30
C ALA A 98 -6.39 1.89 6.19
N LYS A 99 -5.33 2.31 6.90
CA LYS A 99 -4.82 3.69 6.92
C LYS A 99 -3.95 4.05 5.71
N TYR A 100 -3.60 3.09 4.86
CA TYR A 100 -2.63 3.28 3.78
C TYR A 100 -3.28 3.16 2.41
N ASP A 101 -2.92 4.12 1.55
CA ASP A 101 -3.33 4.17 0.13
C ASP A 101 -2.38 3.38 -0.76
N VAL A 102 -1.09 3.40 -0.42
CA VAL A 102 -0.01 2.78 -1.21
C VAL A 102 0.77 1.83 -0.31
N ILE A 103 0.98 0.61 -0.79
CA ILE A 103 1.80 -0.39 -0.12
C ILE A 103 2.92 -0.82 -1.06
N PHE A 104 4.16 -0.55 -0.65
CA PHE A 104 5.33 -1.17 -1.25
C PHE A 104 5.52 -2.55 -0.62
N ILE A 105 5.85 -3.55 -1.44
CA ILE A 105 6.10 -4.93 -0.96
C ILE A 105 7.45 -5.38 -1.49
N GLY A 106 8.42 -5.52 -0.59
CA GLY A 106 9.79 -5.93 -0.86
C GLY A 106 10.06 -7.39 -0.52
N TYR A 107 10.81 -8.08 -1.36
CA TYR A 107 11.23 -9.46 -1.07
C TYR A 107 12.52 -9.84 -1.78
N PRO A 108 13.30 -10.79 -1.23
CA PRO A 108 14.30 -11.50 -2.01
C PRO A 108 13.64 -12.42 -3.04
N VAL A 109 14.29 -12.60 -4.19
CA VAL A 109 13.83 -13.57 -5.20
C VAL A 109 14.26 -14.98 -4.82
N TRP A 110 13.28 -15.87 -4.58
CA TRP A 110 13.51 -17.29 -4.35
C TRP A 110 12.92 -18.10 -5.51
N PHE A 111 13.81 -18.81 -6.22
CA PHE A 111 13.45 -19.67 -7.36
C PHE A 111 12.58 -18.99 -8.43
N GLY A 112 12.85 -17.71 -8.72
CA GLY A 112 12.16 -16.93 -9.77
C GLY A 112 10.85 -16.28 -9.32
N THR A 113 10.51 -16.33 -8.03
CA THR A 113 9.32 -15.68 -7.47
C THR A 113 9.62 -15.03 -6.11
N PHE A 114 8.61 -14.44 -5.47
CA PHE A 114 8.71 -13.87 -4.13
C PHE A 114 9.05 -14.92 -3.07
N ALA A 115 9.66 -14.47 -1.97
CA ALA A 115 9.95 -15.30 -0.81
C ALA A 115 8.67 -15.93 -0.24
N PRO A 116 8.71 -17.19 0.28
CA PRO A 116 7.52 -17.84 0.83
C PRO A 116 6.77 -17.05 1.91
N PRO A 117 7.43 -16.32 2.85
CA PRO A 117 6.74 -15.46 3.81
C PRO A 117 5.87 -14.38 3.15
N VAL A 118 6.34 -13.77 2.06
CA VAL A 118 5.55 -12.79 1.32
C VAL A 118 4.36 -13.43 0.62
N GLY A 119 4.55 -14.63 0.06
CA GLY A 119 3.44 -15.41 -0.50
C GLY A 119 2.35 -15.67 0.53
N ALA A 120 2.74 -16.19 1.69
CA ALA A 120 1.81 -16.48 2.79
C ALA A 120 1.08 -15.23 3.31
N PHE A 121 1.79 -14.09 3.38
CA PHE A 121 1.18 -12.80 3.70
C PHE A 121 0.10 -12.40 2.68
N LEU A 122 0.41 -12.47 1.38
CA LEU A 122 -0.50 -12.08 0.31
C LEU A 122 -1.77 -12.92 0.27
N ASP A 123 -1.68 -14.23 0.55
CA ASP A 123 -2.85 -15.10 0.59
C ASP A 123 -3.82 -14.78 1.72
N LYS A 124 -3.32 -14.24 2.83
CA LYS A 124 -4.11 -13.97 4.05
C LYS A 124 -4.54 -12.51 4.17
N THR A 125 -4.13 -11.64 3.25
CA THR A 125 -4.30 -10.19 3.40
C THR A 125 -5.16 -9.61 2.28
N ASP A 126 -6.23 -8.93 2.66
CA ASP A 126 -7.02 -8.14 1.72
C ASP A 126 -6.31 -6.80 1.42
N LEU A 127 -5.91 -6.64 0.16
CA LEU A 127 -5.25 -5.44 -0.35
C LEU A 127 -6.15 -4.67 -1.33
N SER A 128 -7.44 -5.00 -1.38
CA SER A 128 -8.42 -4.37 -2.27
C SER A 128 -8.46 -2.86 -2.08
N GLY A 129 -8.51 -2.13 -3.19
CA GLY A 129 -8.54 -0.66 -3.19
C GLY A 129 -7.19 0.02 -2.90
N LYS A 130 -6.13 -0.73 -2.62
CA LYS A 130 -4.78 -0.18 -2.39
C LYS A 130 -3.96 -0.20 -3.67
N LYS A 131 -3.05 0.77 -3.81
CA LYS A 131 -2.01 0.72 -4.85
C LYS A 131 -0.84 -0.12 -4.37
N ILE A 132 -0.56 -1.22 -5.05
CA ILE A 132 0.55 -2.12 -4.71
C ILE A 132 1.75 -1.85 -5.61
N VAL A 133 2.93 -1.71 -5.01
CA VAL A 133 4.20 -1.46 -5.71
C VAL A 133 5.23 -2.51 -5.28
N PRO A 134 5.44 -3.58 -6.07
CA PRO A 134 6.45 -4.58 -5.72
C PRO A 134 7.87 -4.06 -5.99
N PHE A 135 8.83 -4.52 -5.19
CA PHE A 135 10.25 -4.43 -5.49
C PHE A 135 10.96 -5.69 -4.99
N CYS A 136 12.13 -5.99 -5.57
CA CYS A 136 12.89 -7.16 -5.17
C CYS A 136 14.39 -6.91 -5.22
N THR A 137 15.12 -7.80 -4.54
CA THR A 137 16.59 -7.85 -4.50
C THR A 137 17.09 -9.24 -4.79
#